data_AF-A0A4C1ZTT7-F1
#
_entry.id   AF-A0A4C1ZTT7-F1
#
_cell.length_a   1.000
_cell.length_b   1.000
_cell.length_c   1.000
_cell.angle_alpha   90.00
_cell.angle_beta   90.00
_cell.angle_gamma   90.00
#
_symmetry.space_group_name_H-M   'P 1'
#
loop_
_entity.id
_entity.type
_entity.pdbx_description
1 polymer ?
#
loop_
_entity_poly.entity_id
_entity_poly.type
_entity_poly.pdbx_seq_one_letter_code
_entity_poly.pdbx_strand_id
1 'polypeptide(L)'
;MLGRNVRTRLDLLCPRKDVPKHVAPASSAANLAQSVSRSQISQSKYFGGKRKINFTVGDKVIVKRHYQNGNKYKWLRGTLVKNLGSRVWLVIILTNQLSV
;
A
#
# COMPACT_ATOMS: atom_id res chain seq x y z
N MET A 1 -15.97 2.21 -27.58
CA MET A 1 -15.41 3.55 -27.26
C MET A 1 -15.71 3.87 -25.81
N LEU A 2 -14.70 4.19 -24.99
CA LEU A 2 -14.86 4.49 -23.57
C LEU A 2 -15.50 5.88 -23.43
N GLY A 3 -16.81 5.95 -23.14
CA GLY A 3 -17.59 7.18 -22.98
C GLY A 3 -17.22 8.05 -21.77
N ARG A 4 -15.91 8.28 -21.57
CA ARG A 4 -15.34 9.18 -20.56
C ARG A 4 -14.55 10.27 -21.27
N ASN A 5 -14.74 11.52 -20.87
CA ASN A 5 -13.85 12.59 -21.27
C ASN A 5 -12.51 12.41 -20.54
N VAL A 6 -11.51 11.91 -21.24
CA VAL A 6 -10.14 11.81 -20.72
C VAL A 6 -9.58 13.23 -20.66
N ARG A 7 -9.43 13.76 -19.44
CA ARG A 7 -8.77 15.06 -19.25
C ARG A 7 -7.27 14.90 -19.44
N THR A 8 -6.70 15.72 -20.30
CA THR A 8 -5.25 15.75 -20.55
C THR A 8 -4.60 16.79 -19.63
N ARG A 9 -3.26 16.79 -19.53
CA ARG A 9 -2.55 17.84 -18.76
C ARG A 9 -2.81 19.25 -19.31
N LEU A 10 -3.19 19.38 -20.58
CA LEU A 10 -3.59 20.67 -21.19
C LEU A 10 -4.91 21.20 -20.61
N ASP A 11 -5.84 20.33 -20.21
CA ASP A 11 -7.10 20.75 -19.58
C ASP A 11 -6.91 21.36 -18.18
N LEU A 12 -5.76 21.10 -17.55
CA LEU A 12 -5.37 21.72 -16.27
C LEU A 12 -4.78 23.13 -16.47
N LEU A 13 -4.16 23.38 -17.62
CA LEU A 13 -3.54 24.66 -17.95
C LEU A 13 -4.58 25.70 -18.41
N CYS A 14 -5.67 25.25 -19.05
CA CYS A 14 -6.82 26.08 -19.41
C CYS A 14 -8.12 25.48 -18.85
N PRO A 15 -8.46 25.77 -17.59
CA PRO A 15 -9.72 25.30 -17.02
C PRO A 15 -10.90 25.90 -17.81
N ARG A 16 -11.66 25.06 -18.52
CA ARG A 16 -12.90 25.50 -19.16
C ARG A 16 -13.87 25.98 -18.08
N LYS A 17 -14.22 27.27 -18.14
CA LYS A 17 -15.08 27.96 -17.14
C LYS A 17 -16.55 27.53 -17.20
N ASP A 18 -16.96 26.91 -18.30
CA ASP A 18 -18.38 26.67 -18.62
C ASP A 18 -18.85 25.23 -18.41
N VAL A 19 -18.08 24.41 -17.68
CA VAL A 19 -18.51 23.03 -17.36
C VAL A 19 -19.41 23.07 -16.11
N PRO A 20 -20.66 22.58 -16.17
CA PRO A 20 -21.56 22.55 -15.02
C PRO A 20 -20.91 21.84 -13.82
N LYS A 21 -20.84 22.52 -12.67
CA LYS A 21 -20.10 22.09 -11.48
C LYS A 21 -20.66 20.84 -10.78
N HIS A 22 -21.78 20.29 -11.21
CA HIS A 22 -22.36 19.11 -10.58
C HIS A 22 -23.21 18.31 -11.57
N VAL A 23 -22.55 17.41 -12.31
CA VAL A 23 -23.26 16.32 -13.00
C VAL A 23 -23.30 15.16 -12.02
N ALA A 24 -24.50 14.75 -11.60
CA ALA A 24 -24.68 13.55 -10.80
C ALA A 24 -23.95 12.39 -11.48
N PRO A 25 -23.19 11.55 -10.75
CA PRO A 25 -22.39 10.51 -11.36
C PRO A 25 -23.31 9.61 -12.19
N ALA A 26 -23.06 9.54 -13.49
CA ALA A 26 -23.79 8.65 -14.39
C ALA A 26 -23.74 7.21 -13.83
N SER A 27 -24.77 6.40 -14.09
CA SER A 27 -24.86 5.00 -13.60
C SER A 27 -23.60 4.17 -13.92
N SER A 28 -22.88 4.51 -14.99
CA SER A 28 -21.58 3.94 -15.35
C SER A 28 -20.46 4.20 -14.34
N ALA A 29 -20.49 5.30 -13.60
CA ALA A 29 -19.53 5.65 -12.55
C ALA A 29 -19.73 4.80 -11.28
N ALA A 30 -20.97 4.45 -10.93
CA ALA A 30 -21.27 3.52 -9.84
C ALA A 30 -20.75 2.10 -10.16
N ASN A 31 -20.95 1.65 -11.40
CA ASN A 31 -20.41 0.37 -11.88
C ASN A 31 -18.87 0.36 -11.93
N LEU A 32 -18.25 1.52 -12.22
CA LEU A 32 -16.80 1.68 -12.19
C LEU A 32 -16.25 1.59 -10.77
N ALA A 33 -16.86 2.28 -9.79
CA ALA A 33 -16.45 2.21 -8.39
C ALA A 33 -16.52 0.77 -7.86
N GLN A 34 -17.58 0.04 -8.21
CA GLN A 34 -17.73 -1.37 -7.85
C GLN A 34 -16.69 -2.27 -8.54
N SER A 35 -16.39 -2.01 -9.82
CA SER A 35 -15.37 -2.76 -10.56
C SER A 35 -13.95 -2.51 -10.04
N VAL A 36 -13.62 -1.26 -9.70
CA VAL A 36 -12.35 -0.88 -9.05
C VAL A 36 -12.24 -1.55 -7.69
N SER A 37 -13.30 -1.52 -6.88
CA SER A 37 -13.34 -2.20 -5.58
C SER A 37 -13.11 -3.71 -5.73
N ARG A 38 -13.81 -4.38 -6.66
CA ARG A 38 -13.63 -5.81 -6.95
C ARG A 38 -12.22 -6.14 -7.45
N SER A 39 -11.64 -5.29 -8.29
CA SER A 39 -10.28 -5.46 -8.82
C SER A 39 -9.21 -5.26 -7.75
N GLN A 40 -9.36 -4.27 -6.86
CA GLN A 40 -8.47 -4.09 -5.70
C GLN A 40 -8.57 -5.26 -4.73
N ILE A 41 -9.78 -5.79 -4.50
CA ILE A 41 -10.00 -7.01 -3.71
C ILE A 41 -9.33 -8.22 -4.39
N SER A 42 -9.43 -8.36 -5.71
CA SER A 42 -8.79 -9.47 -6.43
C SER A 42 -7.26 -9.36 -6.40
N GLN A 43 -6.68 -8.16 -6.58
CA GLN A 43 -5.25 -7.93 -6.40
C GLN A 43 -4.81 -8.33 -4.99
N SER A 44 -5.59 -7.99 -3.96
CA SER A 44 -5.31 -8.43 -2.58
C SER A 44 -5.43 -9.95 -2.37
N LYS A 45 -6.25 -10.63 -3.18
CA LYS A 45 -6.45 -12.08 -3.16
C LYS A 45 -5.28 -12.83 -3.81
N TYR A 46 -4.74 -12.31 -4.91
CA TYR A 46 -3.69 -12.99 -5.69
C TYR A 46 -2.25 -12.60 -5.28
N PHE A 47 -2.02 -11.44 -4.64
CA PHE A 47 -0.72 -11.04 -4.10
C PHE A 47 -0.45 -11.52 -2.65
N GLY A 48 -1.08 -12.61 -2.23
CA GLY A 48 -0.73 -13.27 -0.96
C GLY A 48 -1.27 -12.59 0.29
N GLY A 49 -2.54 -12.14 0.27
CA GLY A 49 -3.31 -11.88 1.47
C GLY A 49 -2.95 -10.59 2.22
N LYS A 50 -3.94 -10.04 2.92
CA LYS A 50 -3.76 -8.85 3.77
C LYS A 50 -2.64 -9.11 4.76
N ARG A 51 -1.51 -8.42 4.61
CA ARG A 51 -0.51 -8.24 5.67
C ARG A 51 -1.10 -7.34 6.77
N LYS A 52 -2.16 -7.81 7.44
CA LYS A 52 -2.65 -7.22 8.70
C LYS A 52 -1.88 -7.87 9.83
N ILE A 53 -0.63 -7.47 9.98
CA ILE A 53 0.14 -7.81 11.17
C ILE A 53 0.09 -6.55 12.03
N ASN A 54 -0.90 -6.50 12.92
CA ASN A 54 -1.00 -5.44 13.93
C ASN A 54 0.04 -5.76 14.99
N PHE A 55 1.29 -5.37 14.74
CA PHE A 55 2.34 -5.50 15.74
C PHE A 55 2.09 -4.53 16.90
N THR A 56 2.21 -5.03 18.11
CA THR A 56 2.11 -4.26 19.35
C THR A 56 3.50 -4.02 19.92
N VAL A 57 3.68 -2.88 20.57
CA VAL A 57 4.95 -2.60 21.29
C VAL A 57 5.15 -3.68 22.36
N GLY A 58 6.34 -4.26 22.39
CA GLY A 58 6.69 -5.42 23.21
C GLY A 58 6.74 -6.75 22.44
N ASP A 59 6.18 -6.83 21.24
CA ASP A 59 6.18 -8.07 20.46
C ASP A 59 7.60 -8.53 20.10
N LYS A 60 7.84 -9.84 20.23
CA LYS A 60 9.04 -10.49 19.70
C LYS A 60 8.83 -10.73 18.21
N VAL A 61 9.71 -10.17 17.39
CA VAL A 61 9.60 -10.19 15.93
C VAL A 61 10.87 -10.75 15.30
N ILE A 62 10.74 -11.29 14.09
CA ILE A 62 11.87 -11.68 13.25
C ILE A 62 11.98 -10.68 12.10
N VAL A 63 13.14 -10.06 11.97
CA VAL A 63 13.41 -9.02 10.97
C VAL A 63 14.39 -9.57 9.93
N LYS A 64 14.08 -9.34 8.65
CA LYS A 64 15.00 -9.62 7.54
C LYS A 64 15.97 -8.45 7.39
N ARG A 65 17.24 -8.63 7.70
CA ARG A 65 18.29 -7.66 7.37
C ARG A 65 18.81 -7.94 5.96
N HIS A 66 18.69 -6.95 5.08
CA HIS A 66 19.27 -6.99 3.74
C HIS A 66 20.66 -6.36 3.78
N TYR A 67 21.66 -7.04 3.22
CA TYR A 67 23.00 -6.47 3.04
C TYR A 67 23.10 -5.89 1.62
N GLN A 68 23.89 -4.82 1.44
CA GLN A 68 24.06 -4.18 0.12
C GLN A 68 24.78 -5.10 -0.89
N ASN A 69 25.62 -6.01 -0.40
CA ASN A 69 26.32 -6.99 -1.24
C ASN A 69 25.47 -8.26 -1.44
N GLY A 70 24.69 -8.27 -2.53
CA GLY A 70 24.16 -9.44 -3.25
C GLY A 70 23.56 -10.59 -2.43
N ASN A 71 22.23 -10.74 -2.47
CA ASN A 71 21.41 -11.89 -2.01
C ASN A 71 21.65 -12.47 -0.60
N LYS A 72 22.61 -11.98 0.17
CA LYS A 72 22.82 -12.37 1.55
C LYS A 72 21.83 -11.60 2.41
N TYR A 73 20.93 -12.34 3.04
CA TYR A 73 20.04 -11.83 4.07
C TYR A 73 20.22 -12.64 5.33
N LYS A 74 20.03 -11.98 6.48
CA LYS A 74 20.00 -12.65 7.77
C LYS A 74 18.69 -12.37 8.46
N TRP A 75 18.08 -13.42 8.99
CA TRP A 75 16.95 -13.30 9.90
C TRP A 75 17.47 -12.99 11.30
N LEU A 76 16.97 -11.90 11.88
CA LEU A 76 17.38 -11.43 13.20
C LEU A 76 16.17 -11.43 14.13
N ARG A 77 16.37 -11.83 15.38
CA ARG A 77 15.35 -11.68 16.42
C ARG A 77 15.45 -10.28 17.01
N GLY A 78 14.30 -9.68 17.31
CA GLY A 78 14.23 -8.38 17.96
C GLY A 78 12.93 -8.17 18.71
N THR A 79 12.88 -7.07 19.43
CA THR A 79 11.69 -6.63 20.17
C THR A 79 11.22 -5.30 19.61
N LEU A 80 9.92 -5.19 19.37
CA LEU A 80 9.33 -3.96 18.85
C LEU A 80 9.17 -2.93 19.97
N VAL A 81 9.75 -1.75 19.80
CA VAL A 81 9.88 -0.74 20.86
C VAL A 81 8.98 0.46 20.62
N LYS A 82 8.79 0.84 19.35
CA LYS A 82 8.04 2.04 19.02
C LYS A 82 7.34 1.90 17.68
N ASN A 83 6.14 2.45 17.59
CA ASN A 83 5.47 2.70 16.33
C ASN A 83 5.86 4.09 15.80
N LEU A 84 6.38 4.16 14.57
CA LEU A 84 6.79 5.40 13.92
C LEU A 84 5.81 5.82 12.79
N GLY A 85 4.85 4.97 12.43
CA GLY A 85 3.85 5.27 11.41
C GLY A 85 3.06 4.05 10.98
N SER A 86 2.15 4.21 10.01
CA SER A 86 1.22 3.15 9.59
C SER A 86 1.88 1.80 9.25
N ARG A 87 3.14 1.80 8.80
CA ARG A 87 3.91 0.60 8.43
C ARG A 87 5.37 0.64 8.86
N VAL A 88 5.71 1.50 9.81
CA VAL A 88 7.09 1.73 10.23
C VAL A 88 7.19 1.54 11.73
N TRP A 89 8.06 0.64 12.16
CA TRP A 89 8.29 0.34 13.56
C TRP A 89 9.78 0.36 13.86
N LEU A 90 10.11 0.77 15.08
CA LEU A 90 11.45 0.67 15.63
C LEU A 90 11.58 -0.69 16.34
N VAL A 91 12.61 -1.44 15.98
CA VAL A 91 12.90 -2.76 16.55
C VAL A 91 14.33 -2.75 17.10
N ILE A 92 14.50 -3.13 18.36
CA ILE A 92 15.81 -3.40 18.95
C ILE A 92 16.19 -4.85 18.62
N ILE A 93 17.37 -5.04 18.05
CA ILE A 93 17.89 -6.37 17.69
C ILE A 93 18.54 -7.02 18.91
N LEU A 94 18.12 -8.25 19.22
CA LEU A 94 18.77 -9.08 20.23
C LEU A 94 20.02 -9.71 19.59
N THR A 95 21.18 -9.55 20.21
CA THR A 95 22.49 -9.97 19.66
C THR A 95 22.68 -11.49 19.58
N ASN A 96 21.72 -12.29 20.03
CA ASN A 96 21.73 -13.74 19.87
C ASN A 96 21.36 -14.10 18.43
N GLN A 97 22.40 -14.25 17.60
CA GLN A 97 22.31 -14.65 16.21
C GLN A 97 21.67 -16.04 16.12
N LEU A 98 20.64 -16.20 15.29
CA LEU A 98 20.24 -17.52 14.82
C LEU A 98 21.25 -17.96 13.76
N SER A 99 22.11 -18.92 14.09
CA SER A 99 22.75 -19.79 13.10
C SER A 99 21.70 -20.82 12.68
N VAL A 100 21.28 -20.75 11.41
CA VAL A 100 20.65 -21.86 10.71
C VAL A 100 21.75 -22.57 9.96
#